data_AF-A0A3N5M5J1-F1
#
_entry.id   AF-A0A3N5M5J1-F1
#
_cell.length_a   1.000
_cell.length_b   1.000
_cell.length_c   1.000
_cell.angle_alpha   90.00
_cell.angle_beta   90.00
_cell.angle_gamma   90.00
#
_symmetry.space_group_name_H-M   'P 1'
#
loop_
_entity.id
_entity.type
_entity.pdbx_description
1 polymer ?
#
loop_
_entity_poly.entity_id
_entity_poly.type
_entity_poly.pdbx_seq_one_letter_code
_entity_poly.pdbx_strand_id
1 'polypeptide(L)'
;DGETLAKVIEFIDRNDHFFLNLSMPAGKAMLEPAEGVAGSTVVVVMARNGTDFGIRVACMPERWFTAPAGKVQGLYFPQYDEKDANPDIGDSTITETAGYGGVAMAAAPAIVKFVGGTPQMALQTTLEMYEITCSEHENFTIPALNFRGTPLGIDVRKVVETGILPQINTGIAHKEPGVGMVGAGILRAPEKCFSDAYAALKEL
;
A
#
# COMPACT_ATOMS: atom_id res chain seq x y z
N ASP A 1 -28.98 -23.99 4.19
CA ASP A 1 -28.81 -25.42 4.55
C ASP A 1 -27.33 -25.79 4.45
N GLY A 2 -26.97 -27.05 4.69
CA GLY A 2 -25.59 -27.53 4.63
C GLY A 2 -24.95 -27.45 3.23
N GLU A 3 -25.75 -27.57 2.16
CA GLU A 3 -25.24 -27.44 0.78
C GLU A 3 -24.84 -26.00 0.47
N THR A 4 -25.66 -25.04 0.92
CA THR A 4 -25.34 -23.61 0.80
C THR A 4 -24.08 -23.27 1.58
N LEU A 5 -23.92 -23.79 2.80
CA LEU A 5 -22.72 -23.56 3.61
C LEU A 5 -21.46 -24.08 2.92
N ALA A 6 -21.50 -25.29 2.36
CA ALA A 6 -20.37 -25.87 1.62
C ALA A 6 -19.96 -25.00 0.43
N LYS A 7 -20.94 -24.52 -0.36
CA LYS A 7 -20.70 -23.60 -1.49
C LYS A 7 -20.04 -22.28 -1.07
N VAL A 8 -20.46 -21.73 0.07
CA VAL A 8 -19.87 -20.49 0.61
C VAL A 8 -18.42 -20.71 1.04
N ILE A 9 -18.14 -21.80 1.77
CA ILE A 9 -16.78 -22.11 2.22
C ILE A 9 -15.87 -22.37 1.01
N GLU A 10 -16.34 -23.14 0.03
CA GLU A 10 -15.57 -23.42 -1.20
C GLU A 10 -15.29 -22.15 -2.01
N PHE A 11 -16.22 -21.20 -2.06
CA PHE A 11 -15.98 -19.90 -2.69
C PHE A 11 -14.86 -19.11 -2.00
N ILE A 12 -14.82 -19.12 -0.66
CA ILE A 12 -13.79 -18.44 0.13
C ILE A 12 -12.43 -19.13 -0.06
N ASP A 13 -12.40 -20.46 0.05
CA ASP A 13 -11.18 -21.26 -0.03
C ASP A 13 -10.51 -21.21 -1.40
N ARG A 14 -11.30 -21.14 -2.49
CA ARG A 14 -10.76 -21.06 -3.86
C ARG A 14 -10.21 -19.69 -4.25
N ASN A 15 -10.31 -18.69 -3.37
CA ASN A 15 -9.88 -17.32 -3.66
C ASN A 15 -8.97 -16.79 -2.55
N ASP A 16 -7.65 -16.96 -2.72
CA ASP A 16 -6.65 -16.42 -1.80
C ASP A 16 -6.74 -14.89 -1.61
N HIS A 17 -7.38 -14.17 -2.54
CA HIS A 17 -7.64 -12.74 -2.42
C HIS A 17 -8.90 -12.38 -1.63
N PHE A 18 -9.72 -13.35 -1.19
CA PHE A 18 -10.95 -13.08 -0.44
C PHE A 18 -10.67 -12.21 0.80
N PHE A 19 -9.53 -12.46 1.46
CA PHE A 19 -9.10 -11.71 2.65
C PHE A 19 -8.84 -10.22 2.38
N LEU A 20 -8.52 -9.80 1.15
CA LEU A 20 -8.34 -8.37 0.83
C LEU A 20 -9.61 -7.56 1.09
N ASN A 21 -10.78 -8.16 0.86
CA ASN A 21 -12.08 -7.52 1.10
C ASN A 21 -12.33 -7.26 2.60
N LEU A 22 -11.59 -7.93 3.48
CA LEU A 22 -11.65 -7.72 4.94
C LEU A 22 -10.52 -6.81 5.40
N SER A 23 -9.30 -7.03 4.89
CA SER A 23 -8.12 -6.31 5.34
C SER A 23 -8.13 -4.84 4.92
N MET A 24 -8.62 -4.48 3.73
CA MET A 24 -8.69 -3.08 3.30
C MET A 24 -9.63 -2.21 4.15
N PRO A 25 -10.91 -2.57 4.36
CA PRO A 25 -11.80 -1.77 5.21
C PRO A 25 -11.37 -1.79 6.67
N ALA A 26 -10.77 -2.89 7.18
CA ALA A 26 -10.17 -2.89 8.51
C ALA A 26 -9.03 -1.85 8.62
N GLY A 27 -8.15 -1.80 7.62
CA GLY A 27 -7.10 -0.78 7.49
C GLY A 27 -7.66 0.64 7.51
N LYS A 28 -8.69 0.91 6.70
CA LYS A 28 -9.36 2.21 6.68
C LYS A 28 -9.96 2.56 8.04
N ALA A 29 -10.69 1.63 8.67
CA ALA A 29 -11.31 1.85 9.97
C ALA A 29 -10.28 2.11 11.08
N MET A 30 -9.08 1.52 11.00
CA MET A 30 -7.98 1.81 11.94
C MET A 30 -7.39 3.21 11.76
N LEU A 31 -7.42 3.76 10.54
CA LEU A 31 -6.85 5.06 10.19
C LEU A 31 -7.82 6.22 10.39
N GLU A 32 -9.13 6.00 10.25
CA GLU A 32 -10.17 7.02 10.38
C GLU A 32 -10.08 7.86 11.68
N PRO A 33 -9.79 7.28 12.87
CA PRO A 33 -9.66 8.06 14.10
C PRO A 33 -8.53 9.10 14.09
N ALA A 34 -7.54 8.97 13.18
CA ALA A 34 -6.47 9.94 13.03
C ALA A 34 -6.85 11.13 12.14
N GLU A 35 -7.98 11.07 11.43
CA GLU A 35 -8.47 12.16 10.58
C GLU A 35 -8.93 13.34 11.43
N GLY A 36 -8.57 14.57 11.01
CA GLY A 36 -8.91 15.81 11.70
C GLY A 36 -7.97 16.22 12.84
N VAL A 37 -6.89 15.46 13.12
CA VAL A 37 -5.91 15.83 14.15
C VAL A 37 -5.10 17.04 13.69
N ALA A 38 -5.33 18.19 14.34
CA ALA A 38 -4.67 19.45 14.01
C ALA A 38 -3.14 19.34 14.07
N GLY A 39 -2.46 19.87 13.04
CA GLY A 39 -1.00 19.85 12.92
C GLY A 39 -0.38 18.47 12.64
N SER A 40 -1.16 17.39 12.56
CA SER A 40 -0.65 16.07 12.23
C SER A 40 -0.28 15.96 10.75
N THR A 41 0.96 15.55 10.49
CA THR A 41 1.54 15.39 9.15
C THR A 41 1.48 13.94 8.64
N VAL A 42 0.77 13.07 9.37
CA VAL A 42 0.64 11.65 9.06
C VAL A 42 -0.30 11.46 7.87
N VAL A 43 0.10 10.65 6.90
CA VAL A 43 -0.75 10.18 5.81
C VAL A 43 -1.77 9.19 6.37
N VAL A 44 -3.04 9.45 6.11
CA VAL A 44 -4.19 8.64 6.57
C VAL A 44 -4.90 7.93 5.42
N VAL A 45 -4.63 8.34 4.18
CA VAL A 45 -5.10 7.64 2.98
C VAL A 45 -4.04 7.69 1.89
N MET A 46 -3.77 6.55 1.28
CA MET A 46 -3.19 6.45 -0.06
C MET A 46 -4.15 5.64 -0.93
N ALA A 47 -4.47 6.14 -2.12
CA ALA A 47 -5.38 5.50 -3.07
C ALA A 47 -5.01 5.85 -4.51
N ARG A 48 -5.50 5.06 -5.47
CA ARG A 48 -5.26 5.31 -6.90
C ARG A 48 -6.39 4.78 -7.77
N ASN A 49 -6.55 5.35 -8.96
CA ASN A 49 -7.70 5.06 -9.83
C ASN A 49 -7.31 4.59 -11.25
N GLY A 50 -6.04 4.24 -11.48
CA GLY A 50 -5.53 3.88 -12.81
C GLY A 50 -5.11 5.08 -13.68
N THR A 51 -5.28 6.30 -13.17
CA THR A 51 -4.87 7.56 -13.82
C THR A 51 -4.06 8.41 -12.85
N ASP A 52 -4.60 8.61 -11.65
CA ASP A 52 -4.01 9.38 -10.57
C ASP A 52 -3.77 8.51 -9.34
N PHE A 53 -2.70 8.84 -8.61
CA PHE A 53 -2.46 8.45 -7.23
C PHE A 53 -2.74 9.66 -6.34
N GLY A 54 -3.36 9.44 -5.19
CA GLY A 54 -3.70 10.48 -4.25
C GLY A 54 -3.35 10.11 -2.81
N ILE A 55 -2.97 11.12 -2.03
CA ILE A 55 -2.85 11.00 -0.57
C ILE A 55 -3.76 11.99 0.16
N ARG A 56 -4.14 11.63 1.38
CA ARG A 56 -4.73 12.55 2.37
C ARG A 56 -3.93 12.53 3.66
N VAL A 57 -3.82 13.69 4.29
CA VAL A 57 -3.05 13.90 5.52
C VAL A 57 -4.01 14.14 6.66
N ALA A 58 -3.69 13.64 7.85
CA ALA A 58 -4.52 13.68 9.05
C ALA A 58 -5.12 15.07 9.33
N CYS A 59 -4.34 16.15 9.26
CA CYS A 59 -4.84 17.50 9.51
C CYS A 59 -5.66 18.11 8.36
N MET A 60 -5.73 17.46 7.20
CA MET A 60 -6.45 17.91 6.00
C MET A 60 -7.23 16.74 5.36
N PRO A 61 -8.17 16.10 6.07
CA PRO A 61 -8.79 14.85 5.64
C PRO A 61 -9.70 14.96 4.42
N GLU A 62 -10.11 16.18 4.04
CA GLU A 62 -10.93 16.46 2.86
C GLU A 62 -10.10 16.86 1.63
N ARG A 63 -8.80 17.12 1.79
CA ARG A 63 -7.93 17.58 0.70
C ARG A 63 -7.12 16.44 0.13
N TRP A 64 -7.26 16.22 -1.17
CA TRP A 64 -6.41 15.31 -1.93
C TRP A 64 -5.19 16.02 -2.48
N PHE A 65 -4.03 15.35 -2.38
CA PHE A 65 -2.81 15.71 -3.09
C PHE A 65 -2.53 14.61 -4.11
N THR A 66 -2.60 14.95 -5.39
CA THR A 66 -2.60 13.97 -6.48
C THR A 66 -1.44 14.15 -7.45
N ALA A 67 -1.04 13.05 -8.07
CA ALA A 67 -0.08 12.98 -9.16
C ALA A 67 -0.43 11.80 -10.07
N PRO A 68 0.12 11.73 -11.30
CA PRO A 68 -0.12 10.59 -12.17
C PRO A 68 0.22 9.25 -11.49
N ALA A 69 -0.65 8.25 -11.66
CA ALA A 69 -0.43 6.90 -11.15
C ALA A 69 0.84 6.30 -11.78
N GLY A 70 1.62 5.59 -10.95
CA GLY A 70 2.87 4.99 -11.37
C GLY A 70 2.67 3.74 -12.23
N LYS A 71 3.72 3.39 -12.97
CA LYS A 71 3.83 2.06 -13.59
C LYS A 71 4.32 1.05 -12.56
N VAL A 72 3.66 -0.09 -12.50
CA VAL A 72 4.05 -1.19 -11.60
C VAL A 72 5.22 -1.97 -12.22
N GLN A 73 6.31 -2.13 -11.48
CA GLN A 73 7.47 -2.90 -11.91
C GLN A 73 7.38 -4.31 -11.32
N GLY A 74 7.29 -5.35 -12.15
CA GLY A 74 7.03 -6.68 -11.60
C GLY A 74 7.12 -7.82 -12.60
N LEU A 75 6.61 -8.96 -12.15
CA LEU A 75 6.55 -10.19 -12.92
C LEU A 75 5.19 -10.29 -13.60
N TYR A 76 5.20 -10.65 -14.88
CA TYR A 76 4.00 -10.85 -15.69
C TYR A 76 3.67 -12.34 -15.79
N PHE A 77 2.38 -12.64 -15.87
CA PHE A 77 1.90 -13.98 -16.20
C PHE A 77 2.29 -14.35 -17.64
N PRO A 78 2.37 -15.65 -17.97
CA PRO A 78 2.62 -16.08 -19.33
C PRO A 78 1.67 -15.37 -20.31
N GLN A 79 2.22 -14.90 -21.43
CA GLN A 79 1.52 -14.20 -22.52
C GLN A 79 1.28 -12.69 -22.33
N TYR A 80 1.58 -12.12 -21.16
CA TYR A 80 1.49 -10.67 -20.92
C TYR A 80 2.86 -10.03 -20.71
N ASP A 81 2.95 -8.74 -20.97
CA ASP A 81 4.10 -7.91 -20.62
C ASP A 81 3.71 -6.46 -20.29
N GLU A 82 4.70 -5.57 -20.12
CA GLU A 82 4.49 -4.17 -19.74
C GLU A 82 3.53 -3.41 -20.67
N LYS A 83 3.46 -3.71 -21.98
CA LYS A 83 2.55 -2.99 -22.89
C LYS A 83 1.08 -3.28 -22.62
N ASP A 84 0.77 -4.33 -21.88
CA ASP A 84 -0.58 -4.77 -21.54
C ASP A 84 -1.06 -4.17 -20.21
N ALA A 85 -0.15 -3.62 -19.40
CA ALA A 85 -0.41 -3.10 -18.06
C ALA A 85 -1.15 -1.75 -18.07
N ASN A 86 -2.10 -1.62 -17.14
CA ASN A 86 -2.67 -0.35 -16.71
C ASN A 86 -1.73 0.32 -15.68
N PRO A 87 -1.74 1.67 -15.55
CA PRO A 87 -1.17 2.32 -14.36
C PRO A 87 -1.83 1.80 -13.06
N ASP A 88 -1.14 1.98 -11.93
CA ASP A 88 -1.58 1.43 -10.64
C ASP A 88 -3.01 1.89 -10.27
N ILE A 89 -3.81 0.96 -9.74
CA ILE A 89 -5.26 1.14 -9.56
C ILE A 89 -5.77 0.44 -8.30
N GLY A 90 -6.73 1.08 -7.62
CA GLY A 90 -7.48 0.58 -6.48
C GLY A 90 -7.23 1.35 -5.19
N ASP A 91 -7.89 0.93 -4.12
CA ASP A 91 -7.71 1.51 -2.77
C ASP A 91 -6.81 0.66 -1.86
N SER A 92 -6.28 -0.46 -2.36
CA SER A 92 -5.45 -1.40 -1.58
C SER A 92 -4.19 -0.79 -0.96
N THR A 93 -3.72 0.37 -1.44
CA THR A 93 -2.65 1.15 -0.79
C THR A 93 -3.01 1.66 0.62
N ILE A 94 -4.28 1.54 1.01
CA ILE A 94 -4.70 1.72 2.40
C ILE A 94 -4.01 0.72 3.34
N THR A 95 -3.59 -0.45 2.83
CA THR A 95 -2.89 -1.46 3.63
C THR A 95 -1.50 -0.98 4.05
N GLU A 96 -0.75 -0.40 3.11
CA GLU A 96 0.53 0.27 3.37
C GLU A 96 0.37 1.47 4.30
N THR A 97 -0.70 2.23 4.12
CA THR A 97 -1.01 3.36 5.00
C THR A 97 -1.27 2.90 6.45
N ALA A 98 -1.92 1.74 6.60
CA ALA A 98 -2.24 1.12 7.89
C ALA A 98 -1.07 0.29 8.49
N GLY A 99 0.11 0.31 7.86
CA GLY A 99 1.31 -0.31 8.40
C GLY A 99 1.49 -1.79 8.07
N TYR A 100 0.86 -2.30 7.01
CA TYR A 100 1.11 -3.66 6.48
C TYR A 100 1.16 -3.65 4.95
N GLY A 101 1.29 -4.81 4.30
CA GLY A 101 1.54 -4.85 2.85
C GLY A 101 2.99 -4.49 2.52
N GLY A 102 3.21 -3.64 1.51
CA GLY A 102 4.54 -3.26 1.01
C GLY A 102 5.48 -2.69 2.08
N VAL A 103 4.95 -1.99 3.08
CA VAL A 103 5.77 -1.41 4.16
C VAL A 103 6.24 -2.42 5.19
N ALA A 104 5.59 -3.59 5.27
CA ALA A 104 5.91 -4.68 6.19
C ALA A 104 6.38 -5.94 5.44
N MET A 105 6.99 -5.77 4.26
CA MET A 105 7.34 -6.85 3.34
C MET A 105 8.23 -7.94 3.99
N ALA A 106 9.03 -7.58 5.00
CA ALA A 106 9.85 -8.50 5.79
C ALA A 106 9.04 -9.57 6.54
N ALA A 107 7.75 -9.33 6.79
CA ALA A 107 6.83 -10.30 7.41
C ALA A 107 6.40 -11.40 6.43
N ALA A 108 6.53 -11.18 5.12
CA ALA A 108 6.07 -12.09 4.08
C ALA A 108 7.15 -12.31 2.99
N PRO A 109 8.34 -12.81 3.31
CA PRO A 109 9.47 -12.90 2.37
C PRO A 109 9.16 -13.77 1.13
N ALA A 110 8.18 -14.67 1.20
CA ALA A 110 7.73 -15.46 0.06
C ALA A 110 7.14 -14.61 -1.09
N ILE A 111 6.60 -13.41 -0.78
CA ILE A 111 5.93 -12.54 -1.75
C ILE A 111 6.86 -12.12 -2.90
N VAL A 112 8.17 -12.08 -2.67
CA VAL A 112 9.17 -11.69 -3.69
C VAL A 112 9.18 -12.63 -4.89
N LYS A 113 8.68 -13.86 -4.75
CA LYS A 113 8.49 -14.78 -5.88
C LYS A 113 7.34 -14.36 -6.80
N PHE A 114 6.43 -13.53 -6.30
CA PHE A 114 5.24 -13.06 -6.99
C PHE A 114 5.39 -11.62 -7.47
N VAL A 115 5.87 -10.72 -6.61
CA VAL A 115 6.05 -9.29 -6.95
C VAL A 115 7.44 -8.94 -7.48
N GLY A 116 8.35 -9.93 -7.53
CA GLY A 116 9.76 -9.73 -7.87
C GLY A 116 10.60 -9.28 -6.67
N GLY A 117 11.93 -9.44 -6.81
CA GLY A 117 12.90 -9.06 -5.78
C GLY A 117 13.57 -10.23 -5.07
N THR A 118 14.09 -9.96 -3.87
CA THR A 118 14.77 -10.94 -3.01
C THR A 118 14.31 -10.79 -1.57
N PRO A 119 14.39 -11.84 -0.73
CA PRO A 119 14.07 -11.72 0.69
C PRO A 119 14.87 -10.62 1.41
N GLN A 120 16.13 -10.39 0.99
CA GLN A 120 16.96 -9.31 1.49
C GLN A 120 16.41 -7.93 1.12
N MET A 121 15.91 -7.77 -0.12
CA MET A 121 15.23 -6.54 -0.52
C MET A 121 13.96 -6.31 0.30
N ALA A 122 13.13 -7.33 0.52
CA ALA A 122 11.94 -7.21 1.39
C ALA A 122 12.28 -6.75 2.81
N LEU A 123 13.37 -7.28 3.38
CA LEU A 123 13.90 -6.84 4.68
C LEU A 123 14.32 -5.38 4.64
N GLN A 124 15.15 -5.01 3.66
CA GLN A 124 15.68 -3.65 3.53
C GLN A 124 14.57 -2.62 3.31
N THR A 125 13.59 -2.94 2.48
CA THR A 125 12.39 -2.12 2.24
C THR A 125 11.67 -1.83 3.54
N THR A 126 11.43 -2.85 4.38
CA THR A 126 10.77 -2.64 5.67
C THR A 126 11.60 -1.76 6.60
N LEU A 127 12.93 -1.98 6.63
CA LEU A 127 13.84 -1.17 7.42
C LEU A 127 13.81 0.32 6.99
N GLU A 128 13.81 0.56 5.69
CA GLU A 128 13.70 1.90 5.09
C GLU A 128 12.37 2.59 5.44
N MET A 129 11.26 1.85 5.55
CA MET A 129 9.97 2.45 5.92
C MET A 129 9.92 2.96 7.37
N TYR A 130 10.77 2.46 8.28
CA TYR A 130 10.89 3.06 9.62
C TYR A 130 11.45 4.48 9.59
N GLU A 131 12.24 4.83 8.56
CA GLU A 131 12.81 6.18 8.42
C GLU A 131 11.75 7.23 8.10
N ILE A 132 10.63 6.83 7.49
CA ILE A 132 9.54 7.73 7.09
C ILE A 132 8.27 7.60 7.92
N THR A 133 8.26 6.73 8.94
CA THR A 133 7.10 6.51 9.81
C THR A 133 7.30 7.09 11.20
N CYS A 134 6.21 7.48 11.85
CA CYS A 134 6.23 8.10 13.18
C CYS A 134 6.40 7.08 14.31
N SER A 135 5.97 5.84 14.11
CA SER A 135 5.93 4.83 15.16
C SER A 135 5.96 3.40 14.60
N GLU A 136 5.85 2.44 15.49
CA GLU A 136 5.74 1.02 15.20
C GLU A 136 4.40 0.50 15.70
N HIS A 137 3.79 -0.43 14.98
CA HIS A 137 2.52 -0.99 15.36
C HIS A 137 2.67 -1.94 16.57
N GLU A 138 1.88 -1.74 17.63
CA GLU A 138 1.98 -2.54 18.86
C GLU A 138 1.56 -4.01 18.68
N ASN A 139 0.51 -4.25 17.88
CA ASN A 139 -0.04 -5.60 17.66
C ASN A 139 0.47 -6.31 16.39
N PHE A 140 0.97 -5.59 15.38
CA PHE A 140 1.49 -6.19 14.15
C PHE A 140 2.99 -6.22 14.24
N THR A 141 3.55 -7.40 14.47
CA THR A 141 4.98 -7.58 14.71
C THR A 141 5.63 -8.43 13.63
N ILE A 142 6.91 -8.20 13.37
CA ILE A 142 7.69 -8.91 12.37
C ILE A 142 8.67 -9.87 13.07
N PRO A 143 8.43 -11.21 13.05
CA PRO A 143 9.27 -12.16 13.77
C PRO A 143 10.75 -12.11 13.36
N ALA A 144 11.02 -11.93 12.06
CA ALA A 144 12.38 -11.84 11.52
C ALA A 144 13.16 -10.60 12.02
N LEU A 145 12.46 -9.58 12.55
CA LEU A 145 13.04 -8.39 13.16
C LEU A 145 12.93 -8.44 14.69
N ASN A 146 12.97 -9.65 15.28
CA ASN A 146 12.81 -9.85 16.72
C ASN A 146 11.48 -9.28 17.26
N PHE A 147 10.39 -9.50 16.51
CA PHE A 147 9.04 -9.04 16.84
C PHE A 147 8.90 -7.51 16.99
N ARG A 148 9.77 -6.75 16.34
CA ARG A 148 9.60 -5.31 16.15
C ARG A 148 8.24 -5.02 15.48
N GLY A 149 7.55 -3.97 15.90
CA GLY A 149 6.24 -3.59 15.34
C GLY A 149 6.37 -3.10 13.91
N THR A 150 5.38 -3.30 13.05
CA THR A 150 5.46 -2.85 11.65
C THR A 150 5.53 -1.31 11.55
N PRO A 151 6.15 -0.73 10.50
CA PRO A 151 6.21 0.72 10.33
C PRO A 151 4.81 1.34 10.26
N LEU A 152 4.52 2.37 11.06
CA LEU A 152 3.18 2.97 11.18
C LEU A 152 3.21 4.50 11.19
N GLY A 153 2.28 5.10 10.44
CA GLY A 153 2.07 6.54 10.38
C GLY A 153 3.12 7.23 9.51
N ILE A 154 3.00 7.08 8.19
CA ILE A 154 3.89 7.71 7.20
C ILE A 154 3.82 9.24 7.39
N ASP A 155 4.95 9.88 7.69
CA ASP A 155 5.05 11.32 7.92
C ASP A 155 5.50 12.03 6.65
N VAL A 156 4.66 12.94 6.15
CA VAL A 156 4.96 13.75 4.96
C VAL A 156 6.29 14.50 5.08
N ARG A 157 6.62 15.00 6.28
CA ARG A 157 7.88 15.73 6.51
C ARG A 157 9.09 14.83 6.33
N LYS A 158 9.05 13.62 6.90
CA LYS A 158 10.14 12.65 6.81
C LYS A 158 10.32 12.15 5.38
N VAL A 159 9.23 11.93 4.65
CA VAL A 159 9.28 11.58 3.22
C VAL A 159 10.01 12.66 2.43
N VAL A 160 9.67 13.93 2.63
CA VAL A 160 10.31 15.06 1.92
C VAL A 160 11.75 15.28 2.37
N GLU A 161 12.05 15.13 3.67
CA GLU A 161 13.40 15.31 4.22
C GLU A 161 14.38 14.24 3.75
N THR A 162 13.94 12.97 3.76
CA THR A 162 14.80 11.82 3.42
C THR A 162 14.83 11.51 1.93
N GLY A 163 13.81 11.93 1.17
CA GLY A 163 13.58 11.50 -0.21
C GLY A 163 13.10 10.05 -0.34
N ILE A 164 12.86 9.36 0.78
CA ILE A 164 12.35 7.98 0.77
C ILE A 164 10.84 8.02 0.53
N LEU A 165 10.39 7.33 -0.52
CA LEU A 165 8.97 7.24 -0.88
C LEU A 165 8.35 5.95 -0.34
N PRO A 166 7.07 5.94 0.06
CA PRO A 166 6.39 4.72 0.48
C PRO A 166 6.45 3.60 -0.57
N GLN A 167 6.88 2.41 -0.16
CA GLN A 167 6.85 1.21 -0.97
C GLN A 167 5.44 0.62 -1.02
N ILE A 168 5.01 0.25 -2.23
CA ILE A 168 3.72 -0.39 -2.49
C ILE A 168 3.97 -1.74 -3.17
N ASN A 169 3.28 -2.78 -2.71
CA ASN A 169 3.15 -4.04 -3.42
C ASN A 169 1.75 -4.13 -4.00
N THR A 170 1.61 -4.42 -5.30
CA THR A 170 0.32 -4.36 -5.98
C THR A 170 0.21 -5.39 -7.09
N GLY A 171 -1.03 -5.73 -7.44
CA GLY A 171 -1.33 -6.48 -8.65
C GLY A 171 -1.25 -5.58 -9.88
N ILE A 172 -0.82 -6.15 -11.00
CA ILE A 172 -0.81 -5.49 -12.30
C ILE A 172 -2.13 -5.85 -13.00
N ALA A 173 -2.98 -4.86 -13.24
CA ALA A 173 -4.19 -5.03 -14.02
C ALA A 173 -3.91 -4.79 -15.50
N HIS A 174 -4.61 -5.51 -16.37
CA HIS A 174 -4.60 -5.25 -17.80
C HIS A 174 -5.29 -3.91 -18.11
N LYS A 175 -4.82 -3.17 -19.13
CA LYS A 175 -5.43 -1.90 -19.57
C LYS A 175 -6.79 -2.06 -20.26
N GLU A 176 -7.02 -3.19 -20.91
CA GLU A 176 -8.32 -3.51 -21.53
C GLU A 176 -9.31 -4.08 -20.49
N PRO A 177 -10.56 -3.57 -20.44
CA PRO A 177 -11.57 -4.00 -19.48
C PRO A 177 -11.88 -5.50 -19.55
N GLY A 178 -12.02 -6.13 -18.38
CA GLY A 178 -12.48 -7.52 -18.24
C GLY A 178 -11.41 -8.60 -18.39
N VAL A 179 -10.17 -8.25 -18.78
CA VAL A 179 -9.05 -9.21 -18.83
C VAL A 179 -8.55 -9.56 -17.42
N GLY A 180 -8.51 -8.58 -16.52
CA GLY A 180 -8.16 -8.78 -15.11
C GLY A 180 -6.67 -8.66 -14.81
N MET A 181 -6.19 -9.46 -13.86
CA MET A 181 -4.81 -9.42 -13.37
C MET A 181 -3.85 -10.11 -14.35
N VAL A 182 -2.74 -9.45 -14.66
CA VAL A 182 -1.73 -9.90 -15.65
C VAL A 182 -0.34 -10.06 -15.05
N GLY A 183 -0.18 -9.75 -13.77
CA GLY A 183 1.08 -9.84 -13.06
C GLY A 183 0.98 -9.22 -11.68
N ALA A 184 2.10 -9.13 -10.99
CA ALA A 184 2.21 -8.43 -9.72
C ALA A 184 3.59 -7.80 -9.59
N GLY A 185 3.68 -6.73 -8.82
CA GLY A 185 4.91 -5.98 -8.73
C GLY A 185 4.95 -5.00 -7.59
N ILE A 186 5.94 -4.13 -7.72
CA ILE A 186 6.28 -3.11 -6.77
C ILE A 186 6.33 -1.74 -7.44
N LEU A 187 6.06 -0.71 -6.65
CA LEU A 187 6.29 0.68 -7.04
C LEU A 187 6.46 1.54 -5.79
N ARG A 188 6.80 2.82 -6.03
CA ARG A 188 6.86 3.85 -5.01
C ARG A 188 5.73 4.85 -5.23
N ALA A 189 5.14 5.33 -4.15
CA ALA A 189 4.14 6.40 -4.23
C ALA A 189 4.75 7.66 -4.89
N PRO A 190 4.03 8.43 -5.73
CA PRO A 190 4.61 9.56 -6.43
C PRO A 190 5.05 10.67 -5.47
N GLU A 191 6.30 11.12 -5.61
CA GLU A 191 6.90 12.19 -4.80
C GLU A 191 6.05 13.46 -4.75
N LYS A 192 5.45 13.83 -5.88
CA LYS A 192 4.67 15.06 -6.01
C LYS A 192 3.52 15.16 -5.01
N CYS A 193 2.89 14.03 -4.67
CA CYS A 193 1.83 14.00 -3.66
C CYS A 193 2.34 14.51 -2.29
N PHE A 194 3.56 14.14 -1.92
CA PHE A 194 4.19 14.50 -0.65
C PHE A 194 4.77 15.91 -0.68
N SER A 195 5.39 16.33 -1.79
CA SER A 195 5.89 17.71 -1.92
C SER A 195 4.76 18.74 -1.86
N ASP A 196 3.64 18.45 -2.53
CA ASP A 196 2.45 19.32 -2.51
C ASP A 196 1.79 19.33 -1.12
N ALA A 197 1.70 18.17 -0.46
CA ALA A 197 1.19 18.08 0.91
C ALA A 197 2.07 18.87 1.89
N TYR A 198 3.39 18.75 1.78
CA TYR A 198 4.34 19.52 2.58
C TYR A 198 4.25 21.02 2.31
N ALA A 199 4.04 21.44 1.07
CA ALA A 199 3.83 22.84 0.73
C ALA A 199 2.59 23.41 1.45
N ALA A 200 1.47 22.67 1.42
CA ALA A 200 0.25 23.08 2.12
C ALA A 200 0.40 23.07 3.65
N LEU A 201 1.14 22.11 4.22
CA LEU A 201 1.41 22.06 5.66
C LEU A 201 2.15 23.29 6.19
N LYS A 202 3.00 23.93 5.37
CA LYS A 202 3.72 25.17 5.75
C LYS A 202 2.82 26.40 5.84
N GLU A 203 1.61 26.33 5.31
CA GLU A 203 0.63 27.43 5.30
C GLU A 203 -0.35 27.36 6.48
N LEU A 204 -0.30 26.28 7.28
CA LEU A 204 -1.10 26.06 8.50
C LEU A 204 -0.40 26.65 9.74
#